data_AF-I2B6X0-F1
#
_entry.id   AF-I2B6X0-F1
#
_cell.length_a   1.000
_cell.length_b   1.000
_cell.length_c   1.000
_cell.angle_alpha   90.00
_cell.angle_beta   90.00
_cell.angle_gamma   90.00
#
_symmetry.space_group_name_H-M   'P 1'
#
loop_
_entity.id
_entity.type
_entity.pdbx_description
1 polymer ?
#
loop_
_entity_poly.entity_id
_entity_poly.type
_entity_poly.pdbx_seq_one_letter_code
_entity_poly.pdbx_strand_id
1 'polypeptide(L)'
;MRVITSILVLLFSLNTNANVKIYENDTSILGLEQTGDRTKISSTLYGGSDQSGESSPANCVVKYILEDEGVNFKGRLIPFSTDGMSYSVDNKIMASFEPVGNVMTYVSDRPLDVCPMATDFVGDYDLVSDKTAKYKSYFDILIKLNYTNALKVFRLRGVSSAIDLIEPYVQQSIHNDYYYADVFNDYGFLLQQAGRNVDAVTVLNIVVKNTPKRAVAYLNIADAYWASGDVTKSSQNYKEYIKLMKISHNNKIPKRAIDRSK
;
A
#
# COMPACT_ATOMS: atom_id res chain seq x y z
N MET A 1 29.55 32.81 -24.56
CA MET A 1 29.01 32.67 -23.19
C MET A 1 27.97 31.55 -23.24
N ARG A 2 28.36 30.31 -22.88
CA ARG A 2 27.47 29.15 -22.91
C ARG A 2 26.66 29.13 -21.61
N VAL A 3 25.35 29.29 -21.72
CA VAL A 3 24.42 29.12 -20.60
C VAL A 3 24.41 27.64 -20.25
N ILE A 4 25.06 27.29 -19.15
CA ILE A 4 24.95 25.96 -18.54
C ILE A 4 23.57 25.93 -17.88
N THR A 5 22.59 25.34 -18.55
CA THR A 5 21.33 24.95 -17.92
C THR A 5 21.66 23.91 -16.85
N SER A 6 21.75 24.39 -15.62
CA SER A 6 21.89 23.56 -14.42
C SER A 6 20.59 22.78 -14.26
N ILE A 7 20.61 21.51 -14.71
CA ILE A 7 19.58 20.54 -14.39
C ILE A 7 19.78 20.23 -12.90
N LEU A 8 19.03 20.94 -12.06
CA LEU A 8 18.88 20.61 -10.65
C LEU A 8 18.11 19.29 -10.57
N VAL A 9 18.84 18.18 -10.64
CA VAL A 9 18.33 16.86 -10.28
C VAL A 9 18.05 16.93 -8.78
N LEU A 10 16.80 17.25 -8.42
CA LEU A 10 16.29 16.97 -7.09
C LEU A 10 16.45 15.47 -6.86
N LEU A 11 17.48 15.10 -6.11
CA LEU A 11 17.74 13.75 -5.66
C LEU A 11 16.51 13.28 -4.88
N PHE A 12 15.76 12.40 -5.51
CA PHE A 12 14.66 11.66 -4.90
C PHE A 12 15.21 10.89 -3.69
N SER A 13 14.56 11.04 -2.54
CA SER A 13 14.50 9.98 -1.53
C SER A 13 13.23 9.16 -1.77
N LEU A 14 13.05 8.64 -2.98
CA LEU A 14 12.30 7.39 -3.10
C LEU A 14 13.16 6.40 -2.33
N ASN A 15 12.67 5.92 -1.19
CA ASN A 15 13.36 4.87 -0.48
C ASN A 15 13.43 3.66 -1.43
N THR A 16 14.57 3.48 -2.11
CA THR A 16 14.79 2.55 -3.25
C THR A 16 14.73 1.07 -2.86
N ASN A 17 14.17 0.76 -1.70
CA ASN A 17 14.20 -0.54 -1.07
C ASN A 17 12.82 -1.09 -0.72
N ALA A 18 11.76 -0.28 -0.80
CA ALA A 18 10.43 -0.79 -0.53
C ALA A 18 10.04 -1.73 -1.67
N ASN A 19 9.58 -2.94 -1.35
CA ASN A 19 9.26 -3.94 -2.35
C ASN A 19 8.19 -4.91 -1.84
N VAL A 20 7.56 -5.60 -2.79
CA VAL A 20 6.65 -6.71 -2.52
C VAL A 20 7.15 -7.93 -3.28
N LYS A 21 7.64 -8.93 -2.54
CA LYS A 21 7.87 -10.27 -3.10
C LYS A 21 6.62 -11.11 -2.90
N ILE A 22 6.24 -11.87 -3.91
CA ILE A 22 5.07 -12.74 -3.86
C ILE A 22 5.56 -14.17 -4.02
N TYR A 23 5.14 -15.03 -3.11
CA TYR A 23 5.35 -16.46 -3.18
C TYR A 23 3.98 -17.15 -3.30
N GLU A 24 3.93 -18.32 -3.93
CA GLU A 24 2.69 -19.09 -4.14
C GLU A 24 2.89 -20.56 -3.80
N ASN A 25 1.79 -21.23 -3.47
CA ASN A 25 1.67 -22.68 -3.55
C ASN A 25 0.34 -23.03 -4.24
N ASP A 26 -0.07 -24.30 -4.19
CA ASP A 26 -1.28 -24.76 -4.89
C ASP A 26 -2.58 -24.10 -4.42
N THR A 27 -2.64 -23.61 -3.17
CA THR A 27 -3.88 -23.10 -2.54
C THR A 27 -3.81 -21.63 -2.15
N SER A 28 -2.62 -21.04 -2.11
CA SER A 28 -2.37 -19.81 -1.37
C SER A 28 -1.29 -18.93 -2.00
N ILE A 29 -1.34 -17.65 -1.64
CA ILE A 29 -0.28 -16.68 -1.93
C ILE A 29 0.20 -16.04 -0.63
N LEU A 30 1.49 -15.72 -0.60
CA LEU A 30 2.19 -15.05 0.48
C LEU A 30 2.88 -13.80 -0.08
N GLY A 31 2.41 -12.63 0.31
CA GLY A 31 3.06 -11.36 0.02
C GLY A 31 4.03 -11.00 1.14
N LEU A 32 5.32 -10.94 0.87
CA LEU A 32 6.34 -10.40 1.78
C LEU A 32 6.53 -8.91 1.45
N GLU A 33 6.11 -8.03 2.35
CA GLU A 33 6.15 -6.59 2.13
C GLU A 33 7.20 -5.92 2.99
N GLN A 34 8.06 -5.13 2.35
CA GLN A 34 9.12 -4.39 3.00
C GLN A 34 8.95 -2.89 2.76
N THR A 35 8.98 -2.12 3.85
CA THR A 35 8.98 -0.65 3.79
C THR A 35 10.33 -0.11 3.33
N GLY A 36 10.33 1.14 2.85
CA GLY A 36 11.49 1.70 2.15
C GLY A 36 12.72 1.95 3.04
N ASP A 37 12.50 2.25 4.31
CA ASP A 37 13.58 2.37 5.30
C ASP A 37 14.09 1.01 5.79
N ARG A 38 13.51 -0.09 5.28
CA ARG A 38 13.75 -1.49 5.66
C ARG A 38 13.51 -1.79 7.14
N THR A 39 12.86 -0.89 7.88
CA THR A 39 12.64 -1.05 9.32
C THR A 39 11.45 -1.95 9.63
N LYS A 40 10.51 -2.07 8.69
CA LYS A 40 9.31 -2.90 8.86
C LYS A 40 9.17 -3.88 7.72
N ILE A 41 9.03 -5.14 8.11
CA ILE A 41 8.69 -6.25 7.24
C ILE A 41 7.36 -6.81 7.74
N SER A 42 6.45 -7.05 6.82
CA SER A 42 5.18 -7.70 7.10
C SER A 42 4.92 -8.82 6.10
N SER A 43 3.92 -9.65 6.38
CA SER A 43 3.41 -10.59 5.41
C SER A 43 1.88 -10.61 5.39
N THR A 44 1.30 -10.69 4.20
CA THR A 44 -0.11 -11.03 3.98
C THR A 44 -0.19 -12.40 3.34
N LEU A 45 -0.86 -13.36 3.99
CA LEU A 45 -1.27 -14.61 3.35
C LEU A 45 -2.74 -14.52 2.91
N TYR A 46 -3.05 -15.07 1.74
CA TYR A 46 -4.39 -15.13 1.19
C TYR A 46 -4.63 -16.47 0.48
N GLY A 47 -5.79 -17.08 0.73
CA GLY A 47 -6.16 -18.40 0.21
C GLY A 47 -6.38 -19.41 1.33
N GLY A 48 -5.78 -20.58 1.18
CA GLY A 48 -5.73 -21.66 2.18
C GLY A 48 -6.92 -22.62 2.13
N SER A 49 -7.88 -22.39 1.25
CA SER A 49 -9.05 -23.24 1.06
C SER A 49 -8.73 -24.44 0.17
N ASP A 50 -8.75 -25.65 0.73
CA ASP A 50 -8.70 -26.87 -0.06
C ASP A 50 -9.98 -27.02 -0.90
N GLN A 51 -9.83 -27.25 -2.21
CA GLN A 51 -10.96 -27.51 -3.12
C GLN A 51 -11.61 -28.90 -2.90
N SER A 52 -11.45 -29.52 -1.72
CA SER A 52 -11.97 -30.85 -1.43
C SER A 52 -13.47 -30.81 -1.11
N GLY A 53 -14.29 -30.57 -2.13
CA GLY A 53 -15.71 -30.96 -2.16
C GLY A 53 -16.69 -30.18 -1.29
N GLU A 54 -16.28 -29.12 -0.60
CA GLU A 54 -17.21 -28.27 0.16
C GLU A 54 -17.88 -27.19 -0.71
N SER A 55 -19.10 -26.81 -0.32
CA SER A 55 -20.02 -25.99 -1.12
C SER A 55 -19.55 -24.56 -1.41
N SER A 56 -18.46 -24.07 -0.81
CA SER A 56 -17.68 -22.87 -1.21
C SER A 56 -16.63 -22.60 -0.13
N PRO A 57 -15.39 -23.10 -0.26
CA PRO A 57 -14.39 -22.78 0.75
C PRO A 57 -13.95 -21.31 0.51
N ALA A 58 -14.37 -20.43 1.42
CA ALA A 58 -14.06 -19.01 1.35
C ALA A 58 -12.58 -18.78 1.67
N ASN A 59 -11.85 -18.08 0.80
CA ASN A 59 -10.45 -17.75 1.03
C ASN A 59 -10.28 -16.98 2.33
N CYS A 60 -9.29 -17.36 3.14
CA CYS A 60 -8.89 -16.60 4.32
C CYS A 60 -7.85 -15.54 3.95
N VAL A 61 -7.75 -14.49 4.77
CA VAL A 61 -6.60 -13.58 4.78
C VAL A 61 -6.05 -13.48 6.19
N VAL A 62 -4.73 -13.47 6.34
CA VAL A 62 -4.06 -13.17 7.60
C VAL A 62 -2.89 -12.24 7.38
N LYS A 63 -2.59 -11.43 8.40
CA LYS A 63 -1.52 -10.42 8.36
C LYS A 63 -0.56 -10.60 9.52
N TYR A 64 0.72 -10.63 9.20
CA TYR A 64 1.81 -10.72 10.17
C TYR A 64 2.68 -9.47 10.13
N ILE A 65 3.19 -9.07 11.29
CA ILE A 65 4.43 -8.30 11.36
C ILE A 65 5.58 -9.29 11.56
N LEU A 66 6.69 -9.08 10.87
CA LEU A 66 7.83 -9.98 10.87
C LEU A 66 9.02 -9.31 11.57
N GLU A 67 9.69 -10.08 12.44
CA GLU A 67 10.92 -9.71 13.13
C GLU A 67 12.04 -10.67 12.70
N ASP A 68 13.25 -10.15 12.50
CA ASP A 68 14.41 -10.96 12.12
C ASP A 68 14.75 -11.99 13.21
N GLU A 69 14.89 -13.25 12.84
CA GLU A 69 15.29 -14.37 13.70
C GLU A 69 16.43 -15.14 13.03
N GLY A 70 17.59 -14.48 12.92
CA GLY A 70 18.77 -15.02 12.25
C GLY A 70 18.61 -15.01 10.73
N VAL A 71 18.43 -16.20 10.13
CA VAL A 71 18.16 -16.36 8.69
C VAL A 71 16.67 -16.46 8.37
N ASN A 72 15.83 -16.63 9.39
CA ASN A 72 14.39 -16.75 9.31
C ASN A 72 13.72 -15.46 9.78
N PHE A 73 12.41 -15.35 9.59
CA PHE A 73 11.59 -14.36 10.27
C PHE A 73 10.62 -15.02 11.23
N LYS A 74 10.50 -14.40 12.40
CA LYS A 74 9.44 -14.69 13.35
C LYS A 74 8.27 -13.76 13.07
N GLY A 75 7.14 -14.32 12.68
CA GLY A 75 5.92 -13.57 12.44
C GLY A 75 4.99 -13.55 13.65
N ARG A 76 4.45 -12.38 13.98
CA ARG A 76 3.34 -12.23 14.93
C ARG A 76 2.09 -11.79 14.18
N LEU A 77 0.99 -12.54 14.34
CA LEU A 77 -0.30 -12.20 13.75
C LEU A 77 -0.77 -10.85 14.31
N ILE A 78 -1.14 -9.92 13.42
CA ILE A 78 -1.63 -8.59 13.80
C ILE A 78 -3.08 -8.38 13.39
N PRO A 79 -3.82 -7.48 14.07
CA PRO A 79 -5.15 -7.09 13.64
C PRO A 79 -5.17 -6.54 12.21
N PHE A 80 -6.19 -6.92 11.45
CA PHE A 80 -6.41 -6.49 10.07
C PHE A 80 -7.91 -6.36 9.76
N SER A 81 -8.24 -5.61 8.72
CA SER A 81 -9.60 -5.52 8.19
C SER A 81 -9.57 -5.45 6.66
N THR A 82 -10.33 -6.32 6.02
CA THR A 82 -10.56 -6.33 4.57
C THR A 82 -12.06 -6.18 4.29
N ASP A 83 -12.46 -6.23 3.02
CA ASP A 83 -13.89 -6.16 2.65
C ASP A 83 -14.66 -7.41 3.10
N GLY A 84 -13.98 -8.57 3.17
CA GLY A 84 -14.61 -9.87 3.44
C GLY A 84 -14.48 -10.34 4.89
N MET A 85 -13.48 -9.87 5.63
CA MET A 85 -13.25 -10.31 7.01
C MET A 85 -12.43 -9.30 7.82
N SER A 86 -12.47 -9.45 9.13
CA SER A 86 -11.67 -8.65 10.05
C SER A 86 -11.23 -9.45 11.24
N TYR A 87 -10.07 -9.11 11.76
CA TYR A 87 -9.49 -9.69 12.95
C TYR A 87 -8.99 -8.58 13.84
N SER A 88 -9.53 -8.50 15.06
CA SER A 88 -9.29 -7.38 15.99
C SER A 88 -8.43 -7.76 17.19
N VAL A 89 -8.16 -9.04 17.39
CA VAL A 89 -7.48 -9.53 18.60
C VAL A 89 -5.97 -9.53 18.37
N ASP A 90 -5.21 -8.91 19.27
CA ASP A 90 -3.75 -9.06 19.28
C ASP A 90 -3.42 -10.36 20.03
N ASN A 91 -3.39 -11.46 19.26
CA ASN A 91 -3.01 -12.76 19.80
C ASN A 91 -1.54 -13.00 19.51
N LYS A 92 -0.83 -13.63 20.45
CA LYS A 92 0.55 -14.08 20.27
C LYS A 92 0.65 -15.29 19.32
N ILE A 93 -0.21 -15.40 18.30
CA ILE A 93 -0.08 -16.46 17.28
C ILE A 93 1.20 -16.14 16.54
N MET A 94 2.18 -17.03 16.71
CA MET A 94 3.48 -16.93 16.11
C MET A 94 3.54 -17.91 14.94
N ALA A 95 4.26 -17.50 13.90
CA ALA A 95 4.60 -18.34 12.77
C ALA A 95 6.08 -18.11 12.42
N SER A 96 6.71 -19.11 11.82
CA SER A 96 8.05 -19.02 11.24
C SER A 96 7.93 -18.83 9.73
N PHE A 97 8.77 -17.95 9.19
CA PHE A 97 8.92 -17.73 7.75
C PHE A 97 10.39 -17.99 7.41
N GLU A 98 10.65 -19.06 6.68
CA GLU A 98 11.98 -19.64 6.52
C GLU A 98 12.40 -19.53 5.04
N PRO A 99 13.09 -18.43 4.65
CA PRO A 99 13.50 -18.25 3.27
C PRO A 99 14.72 -19.10 2.93
N VAL A 100 14.61 -19.94 1.91
CA VAL A 100 15.72 -20.74 1.34
C VAL A 100 15.75 -20.53 -0.17
N GLY A 101 16.64 -19.64 -0.62
CA GLY A 101 16.74 -19.28 -2.04
C GLY A 101 15.46 -18.62 -2.54
N ASN A 102 14.74 -19.31 -3.44
CA ASN A 102 13.47 -18.85 -4.01
C ASN A 102 12.24 -19.45 -3.32
N VAL A 103 12.44 -20.23 -2.25
CA VAL A 103 11.35 -20.84 -1.48
C VAL A 103 11.17 -20.08 -0.16
N MET A 104 9.93 -19.88 0.25
CA MET A 104 9.55 -19.42 1.58
C MET A 104 8.72 -20.51 2.24
N THR A 105 9.24 -21.14 3.30
CA THR A 105 8.45 -22.09 4.09
C THR A 105 7.72 -21.33 5.20
N TYR A 106 6.39 -21.46 5.24
CA TYR A 106 5.57 -20.94 6.33
C TYR A 106 5.23 -22.08 7.29
N VAL A 107 5.56 -21.89 8.57
CA VAL A 107 5.27 -22.85 9.64
C VAL A 107 4.44 -22.15 10.71
N SER A 108 3.37 -22.79 11.17
CA SER A 108 2.53 -22.28 12.26
C SER A 108 2.45 -23.32 13.38
N ASP A 109 2.69 -22.89 14.62
CA ASP A 109 2.65 -23.78 15.78
C ASP A 109 1.22 -24.17 16.19
N ARG A 110 0.21 -23.50 15.61
CA ARG A 110 -1.20 -23.71 15.92
C ARG A 110 -2.11 -23.32 14.75
N PRO A 111 -3.35 -23.83 14.72
CA PRO A 111 -4.36 -23.40 13.77
C PRO A 111 -4.67 -21.90 13.86
N LEU A 112 -5.11 -21.33 12.74
CA LEU A 112 -5.55 -19.95 12.65
C LEU A 112 -7.05 -19.86 12.91
N ASP A 113 -7.44 -19.62 14.17
CA ASP A 113 -8.86 -19.53 14.59
C ASP A 113 -9.66 -18.43 13.88
N VAL A 114 -8.97 -17.51 13.20
CA VAL A 114 -9.57 -16.46 12.36
C VAL A 114 -10.07 -16.98 11.00
N CYS A 115 -9.53 -18.10 10.54
CA CYS A 115 -9.86 -18.69 9.26
C CYS A 115 -10.97 -19.75 9.38
N PRO A 116 -11.74 -19.99 8.30
CA PRO A 116 -12.65 -21.12 8.23
C PRO A 116 -11.95 -22.46 8.52
N MET A 117 -12.74 -23.45 8.97
CA MET A 117 -12.26 -24.83 9.11
C MET A 117 -11.70 -25.32 7.76
N ALA A 118 -10.67 -26.17 7.81
CA ALA A 118 -9.91 -26.64 6.64
C ALA A 118 -9.08 -25.57 5.91
N THR A 119 -8.92 -24.36 6.48
CA THR A 119 -7.90 -23.43 5.96
C THR A 119 -6.53 -23.83 6.47
N ASP A 120 -5.60 -24.12 5.56
CA ASP A 120 -4.19 -24.32 5.89
C ASP A 120 -3.27 -23.49 5.00
N PHE A 121 -2.29 -22.85 5.64
CA PHE A 121 -1.25 -22.09 4.97
C PHE A 121 0.14 -22.73 5.13
N VAL A 122 0.28 -23.78 5.94
CA VAL A 122 1.55 -24.46 6.22
C VAL A 122 2.12 -25.07 4.94
N GLY A 123 3.41 -24.84 4.71
CA GLY A 123 4.14 -25.45 3.61
C GLY A 123 5.07 -24.49 2.88
N ASP A 124 5.58 -24.97 1.75
CA ASP A 124 6.54 -24.28 0.91
C ASP A 124 5.82 -23.43 -0.12
N TYR A 125 6.33 -22.21 -0.33
CA TYR A 125 5.86 -21.29 -1.35
C TYR A 125 7.01 -20.92 -2.29
N ASP A 126 6.78 -21.01 -3.60
CA ASP A 126 7.74 -20.65 -4.63
C ASP A 126 7.64 -19.17 -5.01
N LEU A 127 8.79 -18.51 -5.17
CA LEU A 127 8.86 -17.11 -5.58
C LEU A 127 8.28 -16.91 -6.99
N VAL A 128 7.30 -16.03 -7.08
CA VAL A 128 6.68 -15.62 -8.35
C VAL A 128 7.49 -14.48 -8.97
N SER A 129 7.94 -14.67 -10.22
CA SER A 129 8.65 -13.65 -10.98
C SER A 129 7.76 -12.43 -11.26
N ASP A 130 8.27 -11.24 -10.92
CA ASP A 130 7.59 -9.94 -11.03
C ASP A 130 7.27 -9.50 -12.47
N LYS A 131 7.88 -10.16 -13.46
CA LYS A 131 7.64 -9.92 -14.90
C LYS A 131 6.52 -10.77 -15.50
N THR A 132 5.76 -11.49 -14.67
CA THR A 132 4.71 -12.40 -15.13
C THR A 132 3.31 -11.81 -14.95
N ALA A 133 2.38 -12.20 -15.82
CA ALA A 133 0.96 -11.86 -15.64
C ALA A 133 0.40 -12.44 -14.34
N LYS A 134 0.94 -13.59 -13.90
CA LYS A 134 0.58 -14.25 -12.64
C LYS A 134 0.93 -13.37 -11.43
N TYR A 135 2.14 -12.82 -11.39
CA TYR A 135 2.52 -11.85 -10.36
C TYR A 135 1.55 -10.68 -10.31
N LYS A 136 1.20 -10.10 -11.46
CA LYS A 136 0.24 -8.98 -11.52
C LYS A 136 -1.11 -9.35 -10.92
N SER A 137 -1.64 -10.53 -11.24
CA SER A 137 -2.91 -11.00 -10.67
C SER A 137 -2.86 -11.14 -9.14
N TYR A 138 -1.78 -11.71 -8.60
CA TYR A 138 -1.60 -11.82 -7.15
C TYR A 138 -1.35 -10.47 -6.48
N PHE A 139 -0.60 -9.59 -7.15
CA PHE A 139 -0.35 -8.24 -6.71
C PHE A 139 -1.65 -7.44 -6.60
N ASP A 140 -2.56 -7.57 -7.56
CA ASP A 140 -3.90 -6.94 -7.55
C ASP A 140 -4.75 -7.36 -6.34
N ILE A 141 -4.66 -8.63 -5.95
CA ILE A 141 -5.35 -9.15 -4.76
C ILE A 141 -4.72 -8.52 -3.51
N LEU A 142 -3.39 -8.62 -3.39
CA LEU A 142 -2.67 -8.22 -2.19
C LEU A 142 -2.71 -6.70 -1.95
N ILE A 143 -2.58 -5.89 -3.01
CA ILE A 143 -2.70 -4.43 -2.89
C ILE A 143 -4.11 -4.03 -2.45
N LYS A 144 -5.16 -4.71 -2.95
CA LYS A 144 -6.54 -4.43 -2.54
C LYS A 144 -6.74 -4.74 -1.05
N LEU A 145 -6.30 -5.90 -0.59
CA LEU A 145 -6.43 -6.33 0.80
C LEU A 145 -5.72 -5.35 1.75
N ASN A 146 -4.46 -5.01 1.43
CA ASN A 146 -3.65 -4.11 2.26
C ASN A 146 -4.14 -2.65 2.18
N TYR A 147 -4.65 -2.20 1.02
CA TYR A 147 -5.24 -0.88 0.88
C TYR A 147 -6.50 -0.73 1.74
N THR A 148 -7.44 -1.68 1.69
CA THR A 148 -8.62 -1.67 2.57
C THR A 148 -8.20 -1.66 4.04
N ASN A 149 -7.20 -2.47 4.41
CA ASN A 149 -6.68 -2.51 5.77
C ASN A 149 -6.09 -1.16 6.18
N ALA A 150 -5.28 -0.53 5.33
CA ALA A 150 -4.68 0.76 5.58
C ALA A 150 -5.71 1.87 5.82
N LEU A 151 -6.81 1.89 5.06
CA LEU A 151 -7.89 2.87 5.26
C LEU A 151 -8.56 2.72 6.64
N LYS A 152 -8.66 1.49 7.16
CA LYS A 152 -9.21 1.20 8.49
C LYS A 152 -8.21 1.54 9.58
N VAL A 153 -6.96 1.12 9.40
CA VAL A 153 -5.83 1.41 10.29
C VAL A 153 -5.61 2.92 10.42
N PHE A 154 -5.72 3.68 9.34
CA PHE A 154 -5.62 5.14 9.37
C PHE A 154 -6.59 5.77 10.38
N ARG A 155 -7.85 5.30 10.41
CA ARG A 155 -8.89 5.80 11.30
C ARG A 155 -8.68 5.40 12.77
N LEU A 156 -8.04 4.26 13.01
CA LEU A 156 -7.94 3.63 14.33
C LEU A 156 -6.58 3.84 15.02
N ARG A 157 -5.50 3.82 14.24
CA ARG A 157 -4.11 3.78 14.71
C ARG A 157 -3.24 4.92 14.16
N GLY A 158 -3.76 5.71 13.23
CA GLY A 158 -3.13 6.91 12.72
C GLY A 158 -2.36 6.72 11.40
N VAL A 159 -1.74 7.81 10.97
CA VAL A 159 -1.20 7.96 9.60
C VAL A 159 0.00 7.06 9.31
N SER A 160 0.93 6.90 10.25
CA SER A 160 2.17 6.13 10.02
C SER A 160 1.85 4.66 9.72
N SER A 161 0.99 4.02 10.53
CA SER A 161 0.65 2.61 10.33
C SER A 161 -0.10 2.35 9.03
N ALA A 162 -0.85 3.33 8.53
CA ALA A 162 -1.51 3.22 7.22
C ALA A 162 -0.50 3.34 6.07
N ILE A 163 0.49 4.23 6.19
CA ILE A 163 1.59 4.36 5.24
C ILE A 163 2.37 3.06 5.14
N ASP A 164 2.74 2.46 6.28
CA ASP A 164 3.53 1.22 6.32
C ASP A 164 2.89 0.08 5.51
N LEU A 165 1.56 0.00 5.50
CA LEU A 165 0.80 -1.05 4.81
C LEU A 165 0.74 -0.88 3.29
N ILE A 166 0.84 0.34 2.77
CA ILE A 166 0.64 0.60 1.32
C ILE A 166 1.89 1.12 0.61
N GLU A 167 2.86 1.70 1.33
CA GLU A 167 4.12 2.17 0.74
C GLU A 167 4.81 1.08 -0.10
N PRO A 168 4.97 -0.18 0.38
CA PRO A 168 5.59 -1.24 -0.40
C PRO A 168 4.88 -1.46 -1.74
N TYR A 169 3.55 -1.47 -1.74
CA TYR A 169 2.75 -1.65 -2.95
C TYR A 169 2.80 -0.46 -3.89
N VAL A 170 2.81 0.78 -3.39
CA VAL A 170 2.92 1.96 -4.28
C VAL A 170 4.30 2.01 -4.92
N GLN A 171 5.37 1.72 -4.17
CA GLN A 171 6.72 1.69 -4.73
C GLN A 171 6.88 0.56 -5.76
N GLN A 172 6.38 -0.64 -5.47
CA GLN A 172 6.39 -1.75 -6.42
C GLN A 172 5.51 -1.44 -7.65
N SER A 173 4.40 -0.74 -7.48
CA SER A 173 3.57 -0.27 -8.61
C SER A 173 4.35 0.68 -9.52
N ILE A 174 5.10 1.63 -8.94
CA ILE A 174 5.96 2.53 -9.72
C ILE A 174 7.05 1.75 -10.45
N HIS A 175 7.68 0.77 -9.80
CA HIS A 175 8.72 -0.06 -10.41
C HIS A 175 8.21 -0.85 -11.63
N ASN A 176 6.98 -1.38 -11.53
CA ASN A 176 6.38 -2.22 -12.55
C ASN A 176 5.45 -1.46 -13.52
N ASP A 177 5.44 -0.13 -13.49
CA ASP A 177 4.54 0.73 -14.28
C ASP A 177 3.04 0.41 -14.09
N TYR A 178 2.64 -0.02 -12.89
CA TYR A 178 1.24 -0.19 -12.50
C TYR A 178 0.65 1.10 -11.92
N TYR A 179 -0.63 1.35 -12.20
CA TYR A 179 -1.32 2.53 -11.71
C TYR A 179 -2.70 2.21 -11.14
N TYR A 180 -2.89 2.55 -9.87
CA TYR A 180 -4.14 2.39 -9.12
C TYR A 180 -4.58 3.74 -8.58
N ALA A 181 -5.49 4.40 -9.29
CA ALA A 181 -5.81 5.81 -9.07
C ALA A 181 -6.21 6.14 -7.62
N ASP A 182 -7.01 5.28 -6.99
CA ASP A 182 -7.45 5.48 -5.60
C ASP A 182 -6.30 5.29 -4.61
N VAL A 183 -5.54 4.19 -4.75
CA VAL A 183 -4.40 3.89 -3.87
C VAL A 183 -3.35 4.99 -3.92
N PHE A 184 -2.98 5.46 -5.11
CA PHE A 184 -1.97 6.52 -5.26
C PHE A 184 -2.46 7.85 -4.69
N ASN A 185 -3.72 8.21 -4.91
CA ASN A 185 -4.30 9.44 -4.38
C ASN A 185 -4.31 9.44 -2.84
N ASP A 186 -4.74 8.32 -2.26
CA ASP A 186 -4.89 8.20 -0.81
C ASP A 186 -3.53 8.02 -0.13
N TYR A 187 -2.56 7.36 -0.77
CA TYR A 187 -1.18 7.38 -0.32
C TYR A 187 -0.59 8.79 -0.32
N GLY A 188 -0.80 9.56 -1.39
CA GLY A 188 -0.39 10.97 -1.44
C GLY A 188 -1.03 11.82 -0.33
N PHE A 189 -2.32 11.59 -0.05
CA PHE A 189 -3.00 12.21 1.09
C PHE A 189 -2.36 11.81 2.43
N LEU A 190 -2.12 10.52 2.66
CA LEU A 190 -1.50 10.03 3.90
C LEU A 190 -0.10 10.61 4.10
N LEU A 191 0.73 10.69 3.04
CA LEU A 191 2.03 11.35 3.08
C LEU A 191 1.91 12.81 3.52
N GLN A 192 0.95 13.55 2.97
CA GLN A 192 0.69 14.94 3.36
C GLN A 192 0.28 15.04 4.84
N GLN A 193 -0.60 14.15 5.31
CA GLN A 193 -1.01 14.09 6.72
C GLN A 193 0.16 13.73 7.66
N ALA A 194 1.15 12.99 7.18
CA ALA A 194 2.38 12.70 7.89
C ALA A 194 3.44 13.81 7.79
N GLY A 195 3.13 14.94 7.14
CA GLY A 195 4.07 16.05 6.91
C GLY A 195 5.11 15.80 5.81
N ARG A 196 5.05 14.65 5.13
CA ARG A 196 5.90 14.29 3.97
C ARG A 196 5.39 14.99 2.69
N ASN A 197 5.31 16.32 2.73
CA ASN A 197 4.67 17.12 1.68
C ASN A 197 5.33 17.00 0.30
N VAL A 198 6.66 16.90 0.25
CA VAL A 198 7.40 16.74 -1.03
C VAL A 198 7.09 15.38 -1.67
N ASP A 199 7.07 14.31 -0.87
CA ASP A 199 6.71 12.97 -1.33
C ASP A 199 5.25 12.92 -1.77
N ALA A 200 4.35 13.56 -1.01
CA ALA A 200 2.94 13.67 -1.36
C ALA A 200 2.74 14.30 -2.74
N VAL A 201 3.35 15.48 -2.99
CA VAL A 201 3.28 16.17 -4.29
C VAL A 201 3.81 15.26 -5.40
N THR A 202 4.92 14.57 -5.17
CA THR A 202 5.53 13.66 -6.13
C THR A 202 4.56 12.55 -6.56
N VAL A 203 3.97 11.84 -5.60
CA VAL A 203 3.01 10.76 -5.87
C VAL A 203 1.74 11.31 -6.53
N LEU A 204 1.21 12.42 -6.03
CA LEU A 204 -0.02 13.01 -6.57
C LEU A 204 0.17 13.57 -7.99
N ASN A 205 1.39 13.97 -8.36
CA ASN A 205 1.71 14.32 -9.74
C ASN A 205 1.58 13.13 -10.70
N ILE A 206 1.86 11.90 -10.24
CA ILE A 206 1.57 10.67 -11.02
C ILE A 206 0.06 10.53 -11.23
N VAL A 207 -0.73 10.84 -10.20
CA VAL A 207 -2.20 10.77 -10.25
C VAL A 207 -2.77 11.76 -11.27
N VAL A 208 -2.38 13.04 -11.23
CA VAL A 208 -2.90 14.03 -12.18
C VAL A 208 -2.37 13.81 -13.61
N LYS A 209 -1.18 13.21 -13.77
CA LYS A 209 -0.67 12.82 -15.09
C LYS A 209 -1.55 11.72 -15.73
N ASN A 210 -1.93 10.71 -14.95
CA ASN A 210 -2.71 9.56 -15.45
C ASN A 210 -4.23 9.77 -15.40
N THR A 211 -4.71 10.62 -14.48
CA THR A 211 -6.14 10.90 -14.28
C THR A 211 -6.35 12.41 -14.09
N PRO A 212 -6.17 13.23 -15.14
CA PRO A 212 -6.15 14.69 -15.05
C PRO A 212 -7.46 15.34 -14.60
N LYS A 213 -8.57 14.60 -14.59
CA LYS A 213 -9.88 15.06 -14.09
C LYS A 213 -10.16 14.69 -12.63
N ARG A 214 -9.21 14.04 -11.93
CA ARG A 214 -9.37 13.66 -10.52
C ARG A 214 -9.21 14.90 -9.63
N ALA A 215 -10.31 15.64 -9.42
CA ALA A 215 -10.32 16.88 -8.66
C ALA A 215 -9.63 16.76 -7.29
N VAL A 216 -9.92 15.70 -6.53
CA VAL A 216 -9.35 15.48 -5.19
C VAL A 216 -7.81 15.42 -5.19
N ALA A 217 -7.17 14.99 -6.28
CA ALA A 217 -5.71 14.97 -6.37
C ALA A 217 -5.14 16.41 -6.38
N TYR A 218 -5.75 17.33 -7.12
CA TYR A 218 -5.36 18.75 -7.10
C TYR A 218 -5.58 19.39 -5.73
N LEU A 219 -6.66 19.02 -5.03
CA LEU A 219 -6.88 19.47 -3.65
C LEU A 219 -5.74 19.01 -2.74
N ASN A 220 -5.35 17.74 -2.83
CA ASN A 220 -4.28 17.17 -2.02
C ASN A 220 -2.90 17.77 -2.36
N ILE A 221 -2.62 18.03 -3.65
CA ILE A 221 -1.40 18.75 -4.09
C ILE A 221 -1.37 20.16 -3.52
N ALA A 222 -2.51 20.86 -3.57
CA ALA A 222 -2.62 22.22 -3.05
C ALA A 222 -2.39 22.27 -1.53
N ASP A 223 -2.99 21.32 -0.79
CA ASP A 223 -2.81 21.17 0.66
C ASP A 223 -1.34 20.86 1.01
N ALA A 224 -0.67 20.00 0.23
CA ALA A 224 0.75 19.69 0.42
C ALA A 224 1.68 20.88 0.14
N TYR A 225 1.47 21.61 -0.96
CA TYR A 225 2.23 22.84 -1.23
C TYR A 225 1.97 23.94 -0.20
N TRP A 226 0.73 24.05 0.29
CA TRP A 226 0.40 24.98 1.37
C TRP A 226 1.22 24.67 2.62
N ALA A 227 1.24 23.40 3.02
CA ALA A 227 1.97 22.94 4.20
C ALA A 227 3.49 23.07 4.06
N SER A 228 4.03 23.04 2.83
CA SER A 228 5.45 23.30 2.56
C SER A 228 5.78 24.78 2.32
N GLY A 229 4.81 25.69 2.40
CA GLY A 229 5.00 27.13 2.22
C GLY A 229 5.07 27.62 0.77
N ASP A 230 4.87 26.76 -0.23
CA ASP A 230 4.80 27.17 -1.65
C ASP A 230 3.39 27.65 -2.00
N VAL A 231 3.07 28.86 -1.50
CA VAL A 231 1.73 29.46 -1.62
C VAL A 231 1.33 29.66 -3.08
N THR A 232 2.28 29.96 -3.96
CA THR A 232 2.02 30.14 -5.40
C THR A 232 1.53 28.86 -6.05
N LYS A 233 2.26 27.74 -5.89
CA LYS A 233 1.81 26.45 -6.45
C LYS A 233 0.57 25.92 -5.75
N SER A 234 0.41 26.20 -4.45
CA SER A 234 -0.80 25.87 -3.71
C SER A 234 -2.04 26.55 -4.31
N SER A 235 -1.99 27.88 -4.50
CA SER A 235 -3.09 28.66 -5.08
C SER A 235 -3.45 28.18 -6.49
N GLN A 236 -2.46 27.87 -7.33
CA GLN A 236 -2.68 27.31 -8.67
C GLN A 236 -3.45 25.99 -8.63
N ASN A 237 -3.08 25.07 -7.74
CA ASN A 237 -3.76 23.77 -7.63
C ASN A 237 -5.16 23.88 -7.02
N TYR A 238 -5.38 24.79 -6.06
CA TYR A 238 -6.75 25.06 -5.57
C TYR A 238 -7.64 25.65 -6.68
N LYS A 239 -7.11 26.51 -7.56
CA LYS A 239 -7.87 27.03 -8.72
C LYS A 239 -8.30 25.91 -9.65
N GLU A 240 -7.40 24.97 -9.97
CA GLU A 240 -7.75 23.83 -10.83
C GLU A 240 -8.75 22.89 -10.15
N TYR A 241 -8.59 22.61 -8.85
CA TYR A 241 -9.58 21.86 -8.07
C TYR A 241 -10.97 22.50 -8.14
N ILE A 242 -11.08 23.81 -7.89
CA ILE A 242 -12.35 24.55 -7.94
C ILE A 242 -12.97 24.48 -9.33
N LYS A 243 -12.15 24.65 -10.39
CA LYS A 243 -12.60 24.53 -11.78
C LYS A 243 -13.18 23.16 -12.07
N LEU A 244 -12.50 22.08 -11.68
CA LEU A 244 -12.98 20.70 -11.88
C LEU A 244 -14.26 20.41 -11.10
N MET A 245 -14.37 20.89 -9.85
CA MET A 245 -15.58 20.74 -9.05
C MET A 245 -16.79 21.40 -9.72
N LYS A 246 -16.61 22.62 -10.26
CA LYS A 246 -17.65 23.33 -11.02
C LYS A 246 -18.08 22.58 -12.29
N ILE A 247 -17.10 22.06 -13.06
CA ILE A 247 -17.38 21.26 -14.27
C ILE A 247 -18.19 20.00 -13.91
N SER A 248 -17.90 19.37 -12.78
CA SER A 248 -18.61 18.18 -12.30
C SER A 248 -19.94 18.48 -11.58
N HIS A 249 -20.38 19.74 -11.52
CA HIS A 249 -21.55 20.19 -10.75
C HIS A 249 -21.52 19.78 -9.26
N ASN A 250 -20.32 19.67 -8.68
CA ASN A 250 -20.15 19.33 -7.26
C ASN A 250 -19.90 20.60 -6.44
N ASN A 251 -20.83 20.89 -5.54
CA ASN A 251 -20.82 22.12 -4.73
C ASN A 251 -20.05 21.97 -3.40
N LYS A 252 -19.47 20.80 -3.10
CA LYS A 252 -18.72 20.54 -1.86
C LYS A 252 -17.28 21.05 -1.94
N ILE A 253 -17.10 22.33 -2.25
CA ILE A 253 -15.77 23.00 -2.29
C ILE A 253 -15.41 23.46 -0.87
N PRO A 254 -14.32 22.97 -0.26
CA PRO A 254 -13.90 23.41 1.07
C PRO A 254 -13.58 24.91 1.10
N LYS A 255 -13.99 25.59 2.16
CA LYS A 255 -13.70 27.03 2.38
C LYS A 255 -12.20 27.35 2.23
N ARG A 256 -11.31 26.49 2.73
CA ARG A 256 -9.86 26.66 2.58
C ARG A 256 -9.41 26.73 1.12
N ALA A 257 -10.03 25.98 0.22
CA ALA A 257 -9.68 26.02 -1.19
C ALA A 257 -10.04 27.39 -1.80
N ILE A 258 -11.21 27.93 -1.45
CA ILE A 258 -11.63 29.26 -1.91
C ILE A 258 -10.69 30.33 -1.36
N ASP A 259 -10.44 30.31 -0.05
CA ASP A 259 -9.63 31.34 0.62
C ASP A 259 -8.18 31.35 0.14
N ARG A 260 -7.60 30.16 -0.11
CA ARG A 260 -6.19 29.99 -0.53
C ARG A 260 -5.99 29.95 -2.05
N SER A 261 -7.08 30.02 -2.83
CA SER A 261 -7.04 30.16 -4.29
C SER A 261 -6.91 31.61 -4.76
N LYS A 262 -6.78 32.58 -3.86
CA LYS A 262 -6.61 33.98 -4.23
C LYS A 262 -5.18 34.21 -4.73
#